data_AF-A0A3Q0FNC8-F1
#
_entry.id   AF-A0A3Q0FNC8-F1
#
_cell.length_a   1.000
_cell.length_b   1.000
_cell.length_c   1.000
_cell.angle_alpha   90.00
_cell.angle_beta   90.00
_cell.angle_gamma   90.00
#
_symmetry.space_group_name_H-M   'P 1'
#
loop_
_entity.id
_entity.type
_entity.pdbx_description
1 polymer ?
#
loop_
_entity_poly.entity_id
_entity_poly.type
_entity_poly.pdbx_seq_one_letter_code
_entity_poly.pdbx_strand_id
1 'polypeptide(L)'
;MPQGDTVYATVTPELEEAELEKNVQPMVLEYFEHGDTSEVMALLQGLNLGERRGAVPALAVVLALEGKASHRELTSRLLADLVGRVLTPDDLAAAFDRMLRDLPDLILDTPEAPQMLGQFIARAVADHALPLDFLERYKGRVDCEHARAALDRAAVLLRIKRDVNHLDNVWGVGGGQRPVKHLIKEMSLLLREYLLSGEVSEAERCLRQLEVPHFHHELVYEAVVLVLESTGETPVAMMVRLLKVLWETGLVTLDQMNRGFQRVYEELGDISLDVPLAHGLLEKLVDLCFEEGVITKQLRDACPARYMAGLQGGGRSGR
;
A
#
# COMPACT_ATOMS: atom_id res chain seq x y z
N MET A 1 48.25 -36.53 36.42
CA MET A 1 47.91 -35.27 35.73
C MET A 1 46.74 -35.58 34.80
N PRO A 2 45.49 -35.20 35.11
CA PRO A 2 44.40 -35.34 34.15
C PRO A 2 44.57 -34.25 33.07
N GLN A 3 44.51 -34.63 31.80
CA GLN A 3 44.44 -33.70 30.68
C GLN A 3 43.10 -32.97 30.77
N GLY A 4 43.13 -31.64 30.89
CA GLY A 4 41.92 -30.83 30.94
C GLY A 4 41.21 -30.87 29.59
N ASP A 5 39.93 -31.24 29.61
CA ASP A 5 39.04 -31.12 28.46
C ASP A 5 39.00 -29.65 28.01
N THR A 6 39.60 -29.38 26.86
CA THR A 6 39.56 -28.06 26.23
C THR A 6 38.27 -27.98 25.43
N VAL A 7 37.28 -27.27 25.97
CA VAL A 7 36.04 -26.95 25.28
C VAL A 7 36.34 -25.80 24.30
N TYR A 8 36.35 -26.08 23.01
CA TYR A 8 36.41 -25.05 21.98
C TYR A 8 35.02 -24.41 21.85
N ALA A 9 34.89 -23.17 22.32
CA ALA A 9 33.72 -22.35 22.02
C ALA A 9 33.87 -21.79 20.60
N THR A 10 32.96 -22.13 19.70
CA THR A 10 32.84 -21.45 18.40
C THR A 10 32.35 -20.03 18.68
N VAL A 11 33.26 -19.04 18.62
CA VAL A 11 32.90 -17.63 18.72
C VAL A 11 32.62 -17.14 17.30
N THR A 12 31.34 -16.93 16.98
CA THR A 12 30.96 -16.24 15.75
C THR A 12 31.31 -14.76 15.94
N PRO A 13 32.16 -14.15 15.10
CA PRO A 13 32.49 -12.73 15.22
C PRO A 13 31.23 -11.87 15.03
N GLU A 14 31.21 -10.69 15.64
CA GLU A 14 30.19 -9.69 15.36
C GLU A 14 30.31 -9.24 13.90
N LEU A 15 29.17 -9.02 13.24
CA LEU A 15 29.19 -8.50 11.86
C LEU A 15 29.80 -7.09 11.80
N GLU A 16 30.63 -6.85 10.79
CA GLU A 16 31.08 -5.51 10.45
C GLU A 16 29.94 -4.69 9.80
N GLU A 17 30.04 -3.36 9.78
CA GLU A 17 28.97 -2.47 9.27
C GLU A 17 28.61 -2.75 7.80
N ALA A 18 29.63 -2.89 6.94
CA ALA A 18 29.44 -3.21 5.53
C ALA A 18 28.84 -4.62 5.32
N GLU A 19 29.18 -5.57 6.19
CA GLU A 19 28.60 -6.91 6.14
C GLU A 19 27.15 -6.91 6.63
N LEU A 20 26.83 -6.10 7.65
CA LEU A 20 25.46 -5.95 8.14
C LEU A 20 24.55 -5.43 7.04
N GLU A 21 24.93 -4.35 6.36
CA GLU A 21 24.14 -3.79 5.26
C GLU A 21 23.93 -4.82 4.14
N LYS A 22 25.01 -5.50 3.72
CA LYS A 22 24.95 -6.53 2.68
C LYS A 22 24.02 -7.71 3.02
N ASN A 23 23.88 -8.04 4.31
CA ASN A 23 22.98 -9.12 4.75
C ASN A 23 21.55 -8.62 4.98
N VAL A 24 21.38 -7.45 5.61
CA VAL A 24 20.06 -6.96 6.06
C VAL A 24 19.28 -6.28 4.95
N GLN A 25 19.94 -5.55 4.04
CA GLN A 25 19.27 -4.87 2.93
C GLN A 25 18.44 -5.83 2.07
N PRO A 26 18.97 -6.97 1.55
CA PRO A 26 18.15 -7.89 0.76
C PRO A 26 16.99 -8.46 1.55
N MET A 27 17.16 -8.74 2.86
CA MET A 27 16.06 -9.22 3.72
C MET A 27 14.91 -8.21 3.81
N VAL A 28 15.23 -6.91 3.96
CA VAL A 28 14.21 -5.86 4.02
C VAL A 28 13.53 -5.66 2.66
N LEU A 29 14.29 -5.73 1.56
CA LEU A 29 13.74 -5.58 0.22
C LEU A 29 12.83 -6.76 -0.15
N GLU A 30 13.22 -8.00 0.18
CA GLU A 30 12.35 -9.17 0.02
C GLU A 30 11.09 -9.01 0.88
N TYR A 31 11.25 -8.60 2.14
CA TYR A 31 10.12 -8.32 3.03
C TYR A 31 9.11 -7.31 2.47
N PHE A 32 9.55 -6.29 1.72
CA PHE A 32 8.62 -5.35 1.08
C PHE A 32 7.72 -6.00 0.02
N GLU A 33 8.12 -7.12 -0.56
CA GLU A 33 7.32 -7.85 -1.54
C GLU A 33 6.27 -8.76 -0.85
N HIS A 34 6.67 -9.52 0.16
CA HIS A 34 5.79 -10.55 0.76
C HIS A 34 5.18 -10.18 2.12
N GLY A 35 5.78 -9.25 2.87
CA GLY A 35 5.24 -8.76 4.14
C GLY A 35 5.34 -9.73 5.32
N ASP A 36 6.15 -10.79 5.24
CA ASP A 36 6.32 -11.79 6.32
C ASP A 36 7.38 -11.34 7.34
N THR A 37 6.94 -10.85 8.50
CA THR A 37 7.84 -10.43 9.58
C THR A 37 8.52 -11.63 10.27
N SER A 38 7.93 -12.82 10.22
CA SER A 38 8.48 -14.02 10.86
C SER A 38 9.74 -14.52 10.16
N GLU A 39 9.77 -14.43 8.84
CA GLU A 39 10.95 -14.74 8.03
C GLU A 39 12.11 -13.81 8.37
N VAL A 40 11.88 -12.50 8.37
CA VAL A 40 12.91 -11.51 8.72
C VAL A 40 13.45 -11.76 10.13
N MET A 41 12.57 -12.04 11.10
CA MET A 41 12.97 -12.37 12.46
C MET A 41 13.88 -13.60 12.52
N ALA A 42 13.51 -14.68 11.84
CA ALA A 42 14.30 -15.92 11.83
C ALA A 42 15.69 -15.70 11.22
N LEU A 43 15.77 -14.94 10.12
CA LEU A 43 17.03 -14.59 9.47
C LEU A 43 17.92 -13.74 10.38
N LEU A 44 17.37 -12.71 11.04
CA LEU A 44 18.13 -11.85 11.95
C LEU A 44 18.62 -12.59 13.20
N GLN A 45 17.84 -13.54 13.73
CA GLN A 45 18.26 -14.38 14.87
C GLN A 45 19.44 -15.30 14.53
N GLY A 46 19.62 -15.63 13.25
CA GLY A 46 20.78 -16.37 12.76
C GLY A 46 22.07 -15.55 12.68
N LEU A 47 22.00 -14.22 12.82
CA LEU A 47 23.13 -13.30 12.72
C LEU A 47 23.65 -12.90 14.12
N ASN A 48 24.98 -12.77 14.26
CA ASN A 48 25.57 -12.16 15.45
C ASN A 48 25.67 -10.64 15.29
N LEU A 49 24.58 -9.93 15.62
CA LEU A 49 24.48 -8.47 15.47
C LEU A 49 25.24 -7.68 16.55
N GLY A 50 25.62 -8.29 17.68
CA GLY A 50 26.34 -7.62 18.77
C GLY A 50 25.70 -6.28 19.20
N GLU A 51 26.52 -5.26 19.36
CA GLU A 51 26.12 -3.87 19.66
C GLU A 51 25.49 -3.14 18.45
N ARG A 52 25.48 -3.75 17.27
CA ARG A 52 24.98 -3.13 16.02
C ARG A 52 23.50 -3.40 15.77
N ARG A 53 22.76 -3.92 16.74
CA ARG A 53 21.31 -4.19 16.62
C ARG A 53 20.51 -2.96 16.18
N GLY A 54 20.86 -1.78 16.68
CA GLY A 54 20.25 -0.50 16.27
C GLY A 54 20.47 -0.12 14.79
N ALA A 55 21.42 -0.74 14.08
CA ALA A 55 21.62 -0.48 12.65
C ALA A 55 20.54 -1.12 11.76
N VAL A 56 19.96 -2.24 12.19
CA VAL A 56 18.87 -2.93 11.46
C VAL A 56 17.64 -2.04 11.28
N PRO A 57 17.04 -1.46 12.34
CA PRO A 57 15.88 -0.59 12.19
C PRO A 57 16.23 0.71 11.46
N ALA A 58 17.46 1.24 11.60
CA ALA A 58 17.89 2.42 10.86
C ALA A 58 17.92 2.14 9.34
N LEU A 59 18.54 1.04 8.92
CA LEU A 59 18.59 0.63 7.52
C LEU A 59 17.20 0.39 6.93
N ALA A 60 16.33 -0.31 7.67
CA ALA A 60 14.95 -0.56 7.22
C ALA A 60 14.17 0.74 7.00
N VAL A 61 14.31 1.72 7.90
CA VAL A 61 13.67 3.04 7.74
C VAL A 61 14.25 3.79 6.54
N VAL A 62 15.57 3.83 6.36
CA VAL A 62 16.20 4.50 5.21
C VAL A 62 15.70 3.93 3.90
N LEU A 63 15.68 2.59 3.74
CA LEU A 63 15.13 1.93 2.55
C LEU A 63 13.65 2.27 2.31
N ALA A 64 12.88 2.49 3.39
CA ALA A 64 11.46 2.86 3.28
C ALA A 64 11.23 4.34 2.98
N LEU A 65 12.16 5.23 3.35
CA LEU A 65 12.08 6.66 3.02
C LEU A 65 12.16 6.87 1.51
N GLU A 66 13.03 6.13 0.82
CA GLU A 66 13.17 6.12 -0.64
C GLU A 66 12.08 5.29 -1.35
N GLY A 67 11.29 4.54 -0.57
CA GLY A 67 10.28 3.62 -1.06
C GLY A 67 8.87 4.21 -1.21
N LYS A 68 7.90 3.31 -1.37
CA LYS A 68 6.48 3.63 -1.46
C LYS A 68 5.83 3.78 -0.08
N ALA A 69 4.59 4.28 -0.03
CA ALA A 69 3.84 4.37 1.22
C ALA A 69 3.63 3.00 1.87
N SER A 70 3.39 1.97 1.06
CA SER A 70 3.30 0.59 1.54
C SER A 70 4.57 0.10 2.21
N HIS A 71 5.76 0.45 1.70
CA HIS A 71 7.04 0.06 2.31
C HIS A 71 7.21 0.68 3.70
N ARG A 72 6.72 1.92 3.90
CA ARG A 72 6.75 2.59 5.21
C ARG A 72 5.77 2.00 6.22
N GLU A 73 4.59 1.59 5.76
CA GLU A 73 3.64 0.82 6.58
C GLU A 73 4.22 -0.54 6.98
N LEU A 74 4.82 -1.27 6.03
CA LEU A 74 5.49 -2.54 6.32
C LEU A 74 6.64 -2.36 7.29
N THR A 75 7.48 -1.35 7.08
CA THR A 75 8.58 -1.04 8.00
C THR A 75 8.07 -0.75 9.41
N SER A 76 7.00 0.02 9.56
CA SER A 76 6.41 0.28 10.88
C SER A 76 5.99 -1.00 11.59
N ARG A 77 5.34 -1.93 10.87
CA ARG A 77 4.96 -3.25 11.39
C ARG A 77 6.18 -4.09 11.77
N LEU A 78 7.18 -4.13 10.88
CA LEU A 78 8.43 -4.85 11.12
C LEU A 78 9.12 -4.36 12.40
N LEU A 79 9.24 -3.04 12.58
CA LEU A 79 9.85 -2.45 13.78
C LEU A 79 9.10 -2.87 15.06
N ALA A 80 7.77 -2.80 15.05
CA ALA A 80 6.95 -3.23 16.18
C ALA A 80 7.11 -4.73 16.48
N ASP A 81 7.17 -5.57 15.44
CA ASP A 81 7.33 -7.02 15.58
C ASP A 81 8.75 -7.44 16.02
N LEU A 82 9.78 -6.69 15.66
CA LEU A 82 11.17 -6.98 16.04
C LEU A 82 11.44 -6.65 17.51
N VAL A 83 10.81 -5.61 18.05
CA VAL A 83 11.01 -5.21 19.45
C VAL A 83 10.43 -6.26 20.40
N GLY A 84 11.23 -6.66 21.39
CA GLY A 84 10.91 -7.72 22.36
C GLY A 84 11.24 -9.13 21.88
N ARG A 85 11.65 -9.31 20.62
CA ARG A 85 12.05 -10.61 20.06
C ARG A 85 13.49 -10.63 19.58
N VAL A 86 13.88 -9.64 18.77
CA VAL A 86 15.22 -9.48 18.20
C VAL A 86 15.88 -8.21 18.71
N LEU A 87 15.11 -7.13 18.82
CA LEU A 87 15.56 -5.81 19.27
C LEU A 87 15.01 -5.51 20.67
N THR A 88 15.75 -4.69 21.42
CA THR A 88 15.23 -4.02 22.61
C THR A 88 14.63 -2.65 22.25
N PRO A 89 13.76 -2.07 23.08
CA PRO A 89 13.30 -0.70 22.89
C PRO A 89 14.44 0.32 22.84
N ASP A 90 15.53 0.05 23.56
CA ASP A 90 16.72 0.92 23.56
C ASP A 90 17.51 0.81 22.25
N ASP A 91 17.57 -0.37 21.62
CA ASP A 91 18.15 -0.53 20.28
C ASP A 91 17.38 0.33 19.26
N LEU A 92 16.04 0.30 19.32
CA LEU A 92 15.20 1.10 18.44
C LEU A 92 15.32 2.61 18.74
N ALA A 93 15.37 2.99 20.01
CA ALA A 93 15.60 4.38 20.41
C ALA A 93 16.94 4.89 19.89
N ALA A 94 18.03 4.13 20.07
CA ALA A 94 19.35 4.48 19.56
C ALA A 94 19.37 4.64 18.03
N ALA A 95 18.58 3.84 17.31
CA ALA A 95 18.41 3.97 15.86
C ALA A 95 17.75 5.30 15.47
N PHE A 96 16.64 5.67 16.13
CA PHE A 96 15.99 6.96 15.90
C PHE A 96 16.86 8.14 16.32
N ASP A 97 17.61 8.03 17.41
CA ASP A 97 18.58 9.03 17.84
C ASP A 97 19.66 9.25 16.76
N ARG A 98 20.15 8.18 16.12
CA ARG A 98 21.07 8.25 14.98
C ARG A 98 20.42 8.90 13.77
N MET A 99 19.25 8.43 13.34
CA MET A 99 18.56 8.99 12.17
C MET A 99 18.20 10.47 12.33
N LEU A 100 17.83 10.92 13.53
CA LEU A 100 17.58 12.35 13.79
C LEU A 100 18.84 13.20 13.62
N ARG A 101 20.03 12.66 13.93
CA ARG A 101 21.31 13.33 13.66
C ARG A 101 21.65 13.33 12.17
N ASP A 102 21.33 12.22 11.48
CA ASP A 102 21.65 12.00 10.07
C ASP A 102 20.63 12.65 9.11
N LEU A 103 19.54 13.25 9.63
CA LEU A 103 18.51 13.94 8.82
C LEU A 103 19.06 14.98 7.82
N PRO A 104 20.08 15.81 8.12
CA PRO A 104 20.67 16.72 7.16
C PRO A 104 21.26 16.03 5.92
N ASP A 105 21.67 14.77 6.05
CA ASP A 105 22.16 13.97 4.93
C ASP A 105 20.98 13.25 4.25
N LEU A 106 20.05 12.67 5.01
CA LEU A 106 18.88 11.97 4.47
C LEU A 106 17.99 12.87 3.59
N ILE A 107 17.93 14.18 3.87
CA ILE A 107 17.16 15.13 3.05
C ILE A 107 17.73 15.35 1.65
N LEU A 108 19.01 14.98 1.42
CA LEU A 108 19.63 15.12 0.12
C LEU A 108 19.00 14.14 -0.89
N ASP A 109 18.67 12.94 -0.44
CA ASP A 109 18.02 11.92 -1.26
C ASP A 109 16.49 11.98 -1.13
N THR A 110 15.98 12.33 0.05
CA THR A 110 14.55 12.35 0.35
C THR A 110 14.15 13.65 1.07
N PRO A 111 13.70 14.69 0.35
CA PRO A 111 13.39 16.00 0.95
C PRO A 111 12.37 15.96 2.10
N GLU A 112 11.39 15.05 2.05
CA GLU A 112 10.36 14.86 3.08
C GLU A 112 10.79 13.96 4.25
N ALA A 113 12.06 13.55 4.31
CA ALA A 113 12.59 12.68 5.36
C ALA A 113 12.28 13.17 6.80
N PRO A 114 12.33 14.48 7.13
CA PRO A 114 11.97 14.93 8.47
C PRO A 114 10.52 14.60 8.84
N GLN A 115 9.58 14.84 7.92
CA GLN A 115 8.16 14.57 8.17
C GLN A 115 7.89 13.07 8.27
N MET A 116 8.52 12.27 7.42
CA MET A 116 8.40 10.82 7.44
C MET A 116 9.04 10.20 8.68
N LEU A 117 10.24 10.64 9.08
CA LEU A 117 10.85 10.17 10.32
C LEU A 117 9.98 10.51 11.55
N GLY A 118 9.37 11.69 11.57
CA GLY A 118 8.38 12.04 12.61
C GLY A 118 7.15 11.13 12.63
N GLN A 119 6.67 10.67 11.47
CA GLN A 119 5.60 9.67 11.38
C GLN A 119 6.03 8.30 11.90
N PHE A 120 7.25 7.85 11.56
CA PHE A 120 7.82 6.62 12.12
C PHE A 120 7.94 6.67 13.64
N ILE A 121 8.46 7.78 14.19
CA ILE A 121 8.57 7.94 15.64
C ILE A 121 7.19 7.88 16.31
N ALA A 122 6.20 8.62 15.77
CA ALA A 122 4.85 8.59 16.31
C ALA A 122 4.23 7.19 16.25
N ARG A 123 4.43 6.47 15.13
CA ARG A 123 3.93 5.11 14.95
C ARG A 123 4.61 4.13 15.91
N ALA A 124 5.93 4.20 16.06
CA ALA A 124 6.67 3.35 17.00
C ALA A 124 6.27 3.59 18.47
N VAL A 125 5.96 4.84 18.85
CA VAL A 125 5.40 5.13 20.19
C VAL A 125 3.99 4.56 20.35
N ALA A 126 3.13 4.70 19.33
CA ALA A 126 1.77 4.16 19.36
C ALA A 126 1.74 2.63 19.40
N ASP A 127 2.66 1.98 18.69
CA ASP A 127 2.79 0.52 18.64
C ASP A 127 3.58 -0.04 19.85
N HIS A 128 3.88 0.79 20.86
CA HIS A 128 4.65 0.44 22.05
C HIS A 128 6.07 -0.10 21.79
N ALA A 129 6.62 0.15 20.60
CA ALA A 129 7.99 -0.17 20.24
C ALA A 129 8.98 0.85 20.83
N LEU A 130 8.53 2.10 21.04
CA LEU A 130 9.26 3.15 21.76
C LEU A 130 8.56 3.55 23.07
N PRO A 131 9.31 4.01 24.09
CA PRO A 131 8.74 4.59 25.30
C PRO A 131 7.84 5.80 25.02
N LEU A 132 6.75 5.94 25.80
CA LEU A 132 5.80 7.06 25.67
C LEU A 132 6.45 8.44 25.91
N ASP A 133 7.52 8.48 26.71
CA ASP A 133 8.28 9.68 27.03
C ASP A 133 9.49 9.90 26.10
N PHE A 134 9.61 9.14 25.01
CA PHE A 134 10.73 9.24 24.06
C PHE A 134 10.99 10.68 23.60
N LEU A 135 9.94 11.42 23.24
CA LEU A 135 10.05 12.82 22.79
C LEU A 135 10.53 13.78 23.89
N GLU A 136 10.30 13.47 25.17
CA GLU A 136 10.72 14.33 26.29
C GLU A 136 12.24 14.44 26.40
N ARG A 137 12.97 13.42 25.93
CA ARG A 137 14.44 13.36 25.92
C ARG A 137 15.08 14.49 25.11
N TYR A 138 14.32 15.07 24.18
CA TYR A 138 14.77 16.06 23.20
C TYR A 138 14.36 17.51 23.52
N LYS A 139 13.47 17.72 24.49
CA LYS A 139 12.97 19.07 24.82
C LYS A 139 14.10 20.01 25.23
N GLY A 140 14.26 21.10 24.48
CA GLY A 140 15.28 22.12 24.73
C GLY A 140 16.72 21.66 24.44
N ARG A 141 16.90 20.56 23.70
CA ARG A 141 18.23 19.95 23.42
C ARG A 141 18.52 19.73 21.94
N VAL A 142 17.63 20.19 21.05
CA VAL A 142 17.74 19.93 19.60
C VAL A 142 18.01 21.23 18.87
N ASP A 143 19.20 21.36 18.29
CA ASP A 143 19.61 22.54 17.53
C ASP A 143 19.37 22.40 16.02
N CYS A 144 19.31 21.17 15.51
CA CYS A 144 19.03 20.89 14.10
C CYS A 144 17.55 21.14 13.76
N GLU A 145 17.29 21.97 12.75
CA GLU A 145 15.92 22.31 12.33
C GLU A 145 15.16 21.11 11.76
N HIS A 146 15.84 20.22 11.03
CA HIS A 146 15.23 19.01 10.47
C HIS A 146 14.83 18.02 11.57
N ALA A 147 15.71 17.80 12.55
CA ALA A 147 15.40 16.97 13.72
C ALA A 147 14.23 17.56 14.51
N ARG A 148 14.20 18.88 14.69
CA ARG A 148 13.09 19.57 15.36
C ARG A 148 11.78 19.38 14.59
N ALA A 149 11.79 19.53 13.27
CA ALA A 149 10.61 19.33 12.43
C ALA A 149 10.07 17.89 12.53
N ALA A 150 10.95 16.88 12.57
CA ALA A 150 10.56 15.48 12.77
C ALA A 150 9.90 15.25 14.14
N LEU A 151 10.51 15.77 15.21
CA LEU A 151 9.99 15.66 16.57
C LEU A 151 8.67 16.41 16.76
N ASP A 152 8.53 17.60 16.18
CA ASP A 152 7.29 18.37 16.18
C ASP A 152 6.18 17.64 15.43
N ARG A 153 6.50 17.03 14.28
CA ARG A 153 5.56 16.19 13.54
C ARG A 153 5.08 15.00 14.38
N ALA A 154 6.00 14.32 15.06
CA ALA A 154 5.66 13.22 15.95
C ALA A 154 4.76 13.68 17.10
N ALA A 155 5.10 14.79 17.74
CA ALA A 155 4.32 15.37 18.83
C ALA A 155 2.89 15.76 18.40
N VAL A 156 2.72 16.34 17.21
CA VAL A 156 1.40 16.67 16.67
C VAL A 156 0.56 15.42 16.44
N LEU A 157 1.14 14.37 15.84
CA LEU A 157 0.42 13.11 15.59
C LEU A 157 -0.03 12.44 16.89
N LEU A 158 0.83 12.41 17.91
CA LEU A 158 0.51 11.85 19.22
C LEU A 158 -0.48 12.70 20.02
N ARG A 159 -0.57 14.02 19.78
CA ARG A 159 -1.53 14.91 20.44
C ARG A 159 -2.92 14.89 19.84
N ILE A 160 -3.02 14.83 18.50
CA ILE A 160 -4.30 14.89 17.78
C ILE A 160 -5.16 13.64 18.08
N LYS A 161 -4.54 12.51 18.42
CA LYS A 161 -5.24 11.23 18.59
C LYS A 161 -4.97 10.64 19.97
N ARG A 162 -5.83 11.00 20.94
CA ARG A 162 -5.75 10.54 22.34
C ARG A 162 -6.18 9.08 22.55
N ASP A 163 -6.83 8.46 21.57
CA ASP A 163 -7.08 7.01 21.58
C ASP A 163 -5.90 6.27 20.96
N VAL A 164 -5.34 5.34 21.74
CA VAL A 164 -4.12 4.56 21.48
C VAL A 164 -4.25 3.63 20.26
N ASN A 165 -5.42 3.57 19.62
CA ASN A 165 -5.66 2.78 18.41
C ASN A 165 -5.73 3.67 17.17
N HIS A 166 -4.79 3.44 16.26
CA HIS A 166 -4.87 3.69 14.82
C HIS A 166 -4.18 4.93 14.23
N LEU A 167 -2.84 4.95 14.38
CA LEU A 167 -1.95 5.47 13.33
C LEU A 167 -1.81 4.49 12.13
N ASP A 168 -2.70 3.49 12.02
CA ASP A 168 -2.76 2.45 10.97
C ASP A 168 -2.73 2.95 9.52
N ASN A 169 -3.14 4.20 9.30
CA ASN A 169 -3.17 4.84 7.98
C ASN A 169 -2.27 6.06 7.91
N VAL A 170 -1.29 6.22 8.81
CA VAL A 170 -0.35 7.36 8.81
C VAL A 170 0.45 7.44 7.51
N TRP A 171 0.65 6.30 6.84
CA TRP A 171 1.34 6.18 5.57
C TRP A 171 0.43 6.21 4.34
N GLY A 172 -0.85 5.90 4.51
CA GLY A 172 -1.83 5.79 3.43
C GLY A 172 -2.68 4.54 3.53
N VAL A 173 -3.56 4.38 2.54
CA VAL A 173 -4.62 3.35 2.48
C VAL A 173 -4.29 2.20 1.52
N GLY A 174 -3.20 2.32 0.75
CA GLY A 174 -2.79 1.35 -0.27
C GLY A 174 -1.83 0.26 0.20
N GLY A 175 -1.39 -0.53 -0.79
CA GLY A 175 -0.45 -1.64 -0.67
C GLY A 175 -1.11 -3.01 -0.86
N GLY A 176 -0.42 -3.93 -1.52
CA GLY A 176 -0.91 -5.30 -1.79
C GLY A 176 -1.22 -6.13 -0.54
N GLN A 177 -0.70 -5.73 0.61
CA GLN A 177 -0.95 -6.37 1.91
C GLN A 177 -2.21 -5.88 2.61
N ARG A 178 -2.98 -4.95 2.00
CA ARG A 178 -4.28 -4.51 2.52
C ARG A 178 -5.36 -5.55 2.22
N PRO A 179 -6.35 -5.75 3.11
CA PRO A 179 -7.46 -6.66 2.82
C PRO A 179 -8.19 -6.26 1.54
N VAL A 180 -8.53 -7.23 0.68
CA VAL A 180 -9.22 -6.98 -0.61
C VAL A 180 -10.49 -6.15 -0.41
N LYS A 181 -11.30 -6.45 0.61
CA LYS A 181 -12.51 -5.67 0.95
C LYS A 181 -12.23 -4.19 1.21
N HIS A 182 -11.07 -3.87 1.80
CA HIS A 182 -10.66 -2.49 2.02
C HIS A 182 -10.31 -1.81 0.70
N LEU A 183 -9.55 -2.47 -0.18
CA LEU A 183 -9.20 -1.94 -1.49
C LEU A 183 -10.44 -1.67 -2.37
N ILE A 184 -11.40 -2.59 -2.39
CA ILE A 184 -12.69 -2.40 -3.09
C ILE A 184 -13.41 -1.16 -2.55
N LYS A 185 -13.45 -0.99 -1.22
CA LYS A 185 -14.07 0.17 -0.59
C LYS A 185 -13.39 1.48 -1.02
N GLU A 186 -12.06 1.53 -1.01
CA GLU A 186 -11.32 2.74 -1.44
C GLU A 186 -11.54 3.05 -2.93
N MET A 187 -11.59 2.02 -3.80
CA MET A 187 -11.92 2.20 -5.21
C MET A 187 -13.35 2.73 -5.41
N SER A 188 -14.32 2.22 -4.65
CA SER A 188 -15.70 2.70 -4.68
C SER A 188 -15.80 4.15 -4.20
N LEU A 189 -15.08 4.52 -3.14
CA LEU A 189 -15.03 5.90 -2.65
C LEU A 189 -14.43 6.85 -3.69
N LEU A 190 -13.31 6.47 -4.30
CA LEU A 190 -12.65 7.20 -5.38
C LEU A 190 -13.62 7.48 -6.54
N LEU A 191 -14.32 6.45 -7.03
CA LEU A 191 -15.24 6.59 -8.16
C LEU A 191 -16.43 7.49 -7.83
N ARG A 192 -16.98 7.34 -6.62
CA ARG A 192 -18.10 8.18 -6.14
C ARG A 192 -17.68 9.63 -5.96
N GLU A 193 -16.49 9.86 -5.41
CA GLU A 193 -15.95 11.22 -5.27
C GLU A 193 -15.72 11.86 -6.65
N TYR A 194 -15.19 11.11 -7.61
CA TYR A 194 -15.04 11.59 -8.98
C TYR A 194 -16.38 11.96 -9.64
N LEU A 195 -17.44 11.17 -9.45
CA LEU A 195 -18.77 11.51 -9.97
C LEU A 195 -19.33 12.81 -9.36
N LEU A 196 -18.92 13.17 -8.15
CA LEU A 196 -19.32 14.41 -7.48
C LEU A 196 -18.45 15.60 -7.86
N SER A 197 -17.13 15.40 -8.01
CA SER A 197 -16.16 16.48 -8.23
C SER A 197 -15.85 16.74 -9.70
N GLY A 198 -15.84 15.70 -10.54
CA GLY A 198 -15.35 15.75 -11.93
C GLY A 198 -13.83 15.88 -12.06
N GLU A 199 -13.10 15.78 -10.95
CA GLU A 199 -11.64 15.98 -10.88
C GLU A 199 -10.88 14.70 -11.24
N VAL A 200 -10.50 14.56 -12.51
CA VAL A 200 -9.80 13.38 -13.03
C VAL A 200 -8.43 13.21 -12.37
N SER A 201 -7.68 14.30 -12.19
CA SER A 201 -6.34 14.24 -11.60
C SER A 201 -6.36 13.73 -10.15
N GLU A 202 -7.43 14.01 -9.41
CA GLU A 202 -7.60 13.49 -8.05
C GLU A 202 -7.92 11.99 -8.07
N ALA A 203 -8.83 11.54 -8.95
CA ALA A 203 -9.13 10.12 -9.13
C ALA A 203 -7.86 9.32 -9.51
N GLU A 204 -7.07 9.85 -10.44
CA GLU A 204 -5.77 9.31 -10.82
C GLU A 204 -4.78 9.23 -9.65
N ARG A 205 -4.72 10.28 -8.82
CA ARG A 205 -3.86 10.33 -7.64
C ARG A 205 -4.27 9.26 -6.62
N CYS A 206 -5.57 9.16 -6.32
CA CYS A 206 -6.11 8.16 -5.41
C CYS A 206 -5.82 6.73 -5.89
N LEU A 207 -5.99 6.44 -7.19
CA LEU A 207 -5.69 5.12 -7.73
C LEU A 207 -4.21 4.76 -7.61
N ARG A 208 -3.30 5.70 -7.92
CA ARG A 208 -1.85 5.49 -7.74
C ARG A 208 -1.48 5.19 -6.28
N GLN A 209 -2.13 5.86 -5.32
CA GLN A 209 -1.90 5.66 -3.89
C GLN A 209 -2.39 4.30 -3.38
N LEU A 210 -3.24 3.58 -4.11
CA LEU A 210 -3.62 2.21 -3.74
C LEU A 210 -2.50 1.20 -3.99
N GLU A 211 -1.57 1.49 -4.91
CA GLU A 211 -0.37 0.67 -5.18
C GLU A 211 -0.69 -0.81 -5.54
N VAL A 212 -1.80 -1.06 -6.24
CA VAL A 212 -2.27 -2.41 -6.62
C VAL A 212 -2.55 -2.54 -8.12
N PRO A 213 -1.53 -2.41 -8.99
CA PRO A 213 -1.72 -2.34 -10.45
C PRO A 213 -2.37 -3.58 -11.06
N HIS A 214 -2.19 -4.76 -10.46
CA HIS A 214 -2.79 -6.02 -10.91
C HIS A 214 -4.24 -6.22 -10.44
N PHE A 215 -4.76 -5.27 -9.65
CA PHE A 215 -6.14 -5.26 -9.17
C PHE A 215 -6.96 -4.10 -9.76
N HIS A 216 -6.41 -3.37 -10.74
CA HIS A 216 -7.12 -2.28 -11.41
C HIS A 216 -8.35 -2.75 -12.21
N HIS A 217 -8.44 -4.03 -12.57
CA HIS A 217 -9.67 -4.61 -13.13
C HIS A 217 -10.87 -4.51 -12.16
N GLU A 218 -10.63 -4.38 -10.86
CA GLU A 218 -11.68 -4.11 -9.88
C GLU A 218 -12.23 -2.70 -10.02
N LEU A 219 -11.36 -1.70 -10.16
CA LEU A 219 -11.79 -0.32 -10.41
C LEU A 219 -12.65 -0.23 -11.67
N VAL A 220 -12.23 -0.90 -12.75
CA VAL A 220 -12.97 -0.91 -14.01
C VAL A 220 -14.33 -1.60 -13.86
N TYR A 221 -14.38 -2.73 -13.16
CA TYR A 221 -15.63 -3.43 -12.84
C TYR A 221 -16.58 -2.52 -12.03
N GLU A 222 -16.11 -1.96 -10.91
CA GLU A 222 -16.87 -1.06 -10.05
C GLU A 222 -17.33 0.20 -10.80
N ALA A 223 -16.49 0.76 -11.67
CA ALA A 223 -16.81 1.91 -12.50
C ALA A 223 -17.99 1.63 -13.45
N VAL A 224 -17.97 0.47 -14.11
CA VAL A 224 -19.05 0.07 -15.02
C VAL A 224 -20.32 -0.21 -14.23
N VAL A 225 -20.25 -1.00 -13.15
CA VAL A 225 -21.42 -1.31 -12.30
C VAL A 225 -22.05 -0.04 -11.76
N LEU A 226 -21.25 0.91 -11.28
CA LEU A 226 -21.73 2.21 -10.79
C LEU A 226 -22.49 2.99 -11.87
N VAL A 227 -22.06 2.93 -13.13
CA VAL A 227 -22.79 3.53 -14.26
C VAL A 227 -24.12 2.81 -14.52
N LEU A 228 -24.16 1.48 -14.45
CA LEU A 228 -25.38 0.71 -14.66
C LEU A 228 -26.44 1.00 -13.58
N GLU A 229 -26.00 1.19 -12.34
CA GLU A 229 -26.87 1.56 -11.20
C GLU A 229 -27.28 3.04 -11.19
N SER A 230 -26.62 3.86 -12.00
CA SER A 230 -26.85 5.31 -12.03
C SER A 230 -28.05 5.71 -12.90
N THR A 231 -28.56 6.92 -12.67
CA THR A 231 -29.62 7.52 -13.49
C THR A 231 -29.09 8.68 -14.32
N GLY A 232 -29.54 8.77 -15.57
CA GLY A 232 -29.17 9.84 -16.50
C GLY A 232 -27.86 9.60 -17.27
N GLU A 233 -27.53 10.56 -18.13
CA GLU A 233 -26.42 10.44 -19.09
C GLU A 233 -25.08 10.93 -18.55
N THR A 234 -25.10 11.81 -17.56
CA THR A 234 -23.90 12.42 -16.99
C THR A 234 -22.92 11.39 -16.42
N PRO A 235 -23.35 10.39 -15.63
CA PRO A 235 -22.43 9.38 -15.09
C PRO A 235 -21.74 8.57 -16.19
N VAL A 236 -22.45 8.24 -17.28
CA VAL A 236 -21.88 7.54 -18.44
C VAL A 236 -20.74 8.36 -19.04
N ALA A 237 -21.00 9.61 -19.42
CA ALA A 237 -20.00 10.48 -20.04
C ALA A 237 -18.80 10.74 -19.12
N MET A 238 -19.04 10.96 -17.83
CA MET A 238 -17.98 11.13 -16.85
C MET A 238 -17.12 9.88 -16.71
N MET A 239 -17.73 8.69 -16.66
CA MET A 239 -16.97 7.45 -16.49
C MET A 239 -16.14 7.10 -17.74
N VAL A 240 -16.70 7.31 -18.94
CA VAL A 240 -15.94 7.17 -20.20
C VAL A 240 -14.72 8.11 -20.19
N ARG A 241 -14.90 9.37 -19.77
CA ARG A 241 -13.78 10.32 -19.64
C ARG A 241 -12.71 9.84 -18.67
N LEU A 242 -13.10 9.32 -17.51
CA LEU A 242 -12.13 8.79 -16.53
C LEU A 242 -11.37 7.59 -17.10
N LEU A 243 -12.09 6.58 -17.60
CA LEU A 243 -11.48 5.37 -18.15
C LEU A 243 -10.56 5.68 -19.34
N LYS A 244 -10.93 6.66 -20.17
CA LYS A 244 -10.08 7.16 -21.27
C LYS A 244 -8.75 7.70 -20.74
N VAL A 245 -8.79 8.60 -19.77
CA VAL A 245 -7.56 9.17 -19.20
C VAL A 245 -6.72 8.09 -18.51
N LEU A 246 -7.33 7.18 -17.76
CA LEU A 246 -6.63 6.07 -17.10
C LEU A 246 -5.94 5.14 -18.10
N TRP A 247 -6.54 4.93 -19.27
CA TRP A 247 -5.96 4.17 -20.38
C TRP A 247 -4.82 4.92 -21.07
N GLU A 248 -5.06 6.18 -21.47
CA GLU A 248 -4.09 7.01 -22.21
C GLU A 248 -2.83 7.29 -21.40
N THR A 249 -2.93 7.39 -20.07
CA THR A 249 -1.76 7.55 -19.17
C THR A 249 -1.06 6.22 -18.87
N GLY A 250 -1.62 5.10 -19.31
CA GLY A 250 -1.11 3.75 -19.02
C GLY A 250 -1.31 3.31 -17.56
N LEU A 251 -2.06 4.09 -16.76
CA LEU A 251 -2.31 3.76 -15.36
C LEU A 251 -3.18 2.51 -15.21
N VAL A 252 -4.15 2.33 -16.12
CA VAL A 252 -4.89 1.06 -16.28
C VAL A 252 -4.42 0.42 -17.58
N THR A 253 -3.81 -0.76 -17.47
CA THR A 253 -3.29 -1.50 -18.63
C THR A 253 -4.43 -2.12 -19.45
N LEU A 254 -4.13 -2.51 -20.69
CA LEU A 254 -5.11 -3.16 -21.57
C LEU A 254 -5.67 -4.44 -20.96
N ASP A 255 -4.83 -5.25 -20.32
CA ASP A 255 -5.25 -6.47 -19.62
C ASP A 255 -6.24 -6.16 -18.49
N GLN A 256 -5.94 -5.16 -17.65
CA GLN A 256 -6.80 -4.77 -16.54
C GLN A 256 -8.12 -4.16 -17.02
N MET A 257 -8.09 -3.34 -18.07
CA MET A 257 -9.28 -2.78 -18.71
C MET A 257 -10.18 -3.89 -19.25
N ASN A 258 -9.62 -4.81 -20.06
CA ASN A 258 -10.37 -5.92 -20.64
C ASN A 258 -10.99 -6.82 -19.56
N ARG A 259 -10.21 -7.20 -18.53
CA ARG A 259 -10.70 -8.03 -17.42
C ARG A 259 -11.86 -7.38 -16.68
N GLY A 260 -11.81 -6.07 -16.44
CA GLY A 260 -12.90 -5.37 -15.76
C GLY A 260 -14.22 -5.43 -16.52
N PHE A 261 -14.21 -5.13 -17.82
CA PHE A 261 -15.41 -5.25 -18.66
C PHE A 261 -15.89 -6.70 -18.80
N GLN A 262 -14.97 -7.65 -19.00
CA GLN A 262 -15.33 -9.07 -19.14
C GLN A 262 -16.05 -9.61 -17.91
N ARG A 263 -15.62 -9.24 -16.71
CA ARG A 263 -16.31 -9.60 -15.47
C ARG A 263 -17.75 -9.08 -15.44
N VAL A 264 -17.98 -7.83 -15.87
CA VAL A 264 -19.34 -7.29 -15.98
C VAL A 264 -20.16 -8.07 -17.01
N TYR A 265 -19.56 -8.47 -18.14
CA TYR A 265 -20.26 -9.27 -19.16
C TYR A 265 -20.70 -10.63 -18.61
N GLU A 266 -19.86 -11.27 -17.82
CA GLU A 266 -20.14 -12.56 -17.17
C GLU A 266 -21.25 -12.45 -16.12
N GLU A 267 -21.28 -11.34 -15.36
CA GLU A 267 -22.23 -11.11 -14.27
C GLU A 267 -23.49 -10.32 -14.69
N LEU A 268 -23.59 -9.91 -15.96
CA LEU A 268 -24.67 -9.04 -16.45
C LEU A 268 -26.07 -9.61 -16.19
N GLY A 269 -26.20 -10.94 -16.24
CA GLY A 269 -27.45 -11.64 -15.94
C GLY A 269 -27.94 -11.37 -14.53
N ASP A 270 -27.03 -11.48 -13.55
CA ASP A 270 -27.33 -11.24 -12.13
C ASP A 270 -27.54 -9.76 -11.85
N ILE A 271 -26.69 -8.88 -12.40
CA ILE A 271 -26.85 -7.41 -12.30
C ILE A 271 -28.22 -6.98 -12.83
N SER A 272 -28.73 -7.63 -13.89
CA SER A 272 -30.02 -7.29 -14.48
C SER A 272 -31.23 -7.67 -13.62
N LEU A 273 -31.04 -8.51 -12.59
CA LEU A 273 -32.09 -8.81 -11.60
C LEU A 273 -32.39 -7.59 -10.74
N ASP A 274 -31.34 -6.83 -10.38
CA ASP A 274 -31.45 -5.61 -9.59
C ASP A 274 -31.65 -4.36 -10.46
N VAL A 275 -31.11 -4.36 -11.68
CA VAL A 275 -31.16 -3.23 -12.62
C VAL A 275 -31.76 -3.65 -13.97
N PRO A 276 -33.09 -3.50 -14.18
CA PRO A 276 -33.77 -3.98 -15.40
C PRO A 276 -33.27 -3.39 -16.72
N LEU A 277 -32.62 -2.22 -16.68
CA LEU A 277 -32.07 -1.52 -17.85
C LEU A 277 -30.57 -1.78 -18.06
N ALA A 278 -29.93 -2.64 -17.26
CA ALA A 278 -28.49 -2.85 -17.27
C ALA A 278 -27.94 -3.20 -18.66
N HIS A 279 -28.61 -4.07 -19.42
CA HIS A 279 -28.17 -4.44 -20.77
C HIS A 279 -28.07 -3.23 -21.72
N GLY A 280 -29.10 -2.36 -21.73
CA GLY A 280 -29.12 -1.20 -22.62
C GLY A 280 -28.12 -0.11 -22.21
N LEU A 281 -27.93 0.08 -20.89
CA LEU A 281 -26.91 0.98 -20.36
C LEU A 281 -25.50 0.48 -20.65
N LEU A 282 -25.26 -0.82 -20.52
CA LEU A 282 -23.97 -1.44 -20.83
C LEU A 282 -23.63 -1.29 -22.32
N GLU A 283 -24.57 -1.63 -23.21
CA GLU A 283 -24.37 -1.50 -24.67
C GLU A 283 -23.99 -0.05 -25.03
N LYS A 284 -24.72 0.92 -24.48
CA LYS A 284 -24.43 2.34 -24.68
C LYS A 284 -23.05 2.75 -24.16
N LEU A 285 -22.68 2.32 -22.95
CA LEU A 285 -21.39 2.62 -22.35
C LEU A 285 -20.24 2.02 -23.17
N VAL A 286 -20.40 0.78 -23.62
CA VAL A 286 -19.39 0.05 -24.39
C VAL A 286 -19.19 0.69 -25.78
N ASP A 287 -20.27 1.07 -26.46
CA ASP A 287 -20.17 1.77 -27.75
C ASP A 287 -19.46 3.13 -27.58
N LEU A 288 -19.81 3.92 -26.56
CA LEU A 288 -19.11 5.19 -26.27
C LEU A 288 -17.64 4.98 -25.92
N CYS A 289 -17.30 3.98 -25.10
CA CYS A 289 -15.93 3.61 -24.81
C CYS A 289 -15.15 3.23 -26.07
N PHE A 290 -15.78 2.54 -27.02
CA PHE A 290 -15.16 2.17 -28.28
C PHE A 290 -14.95 3.38 -29.19
N GLU A 291 -15.96 4.24 -29.32
CA GLU A 291 -15.88 5.50 -30.09
C GLU A 291 -14.78 6.42 -29.56
N GLU A 292 -14.60 6.49 -28.24
CA GLU A 292 -13.57 7.29 -27.58
C GLU A 292 -12.19 6.60 -27.52
N GLY A 293 -12.05 5.40 -28.09
CA GLY A 293 -10.79 4.67 -28.16
C GLY A 293 -10.30 4.07 -26.83
N VAL A 294 -11.19 3.93 -25.85
CA VAL A 294 -10.91 3.37 -24.51
C VAL A 294 -10.76 1.86 -24.57
N ILE A 295 -11.52 1.20 -25.44
CA ILE A 295 -11.54 -0.26 -25.55
C ILE A 295 -11.33 -0.74 -26.99
N THR A 296 -10.90 -1.98 -27.13
CA THR A 296 -10.70 -2.60 -28.44
C THR A 296 -12.03 -2.99 -29.09
N LYS A 297 -12.02 -3.08 -30.42
CA LYS A 297 -13.15 -3.63 -31.19
C LYS A 297 -13.54 -5.03 -30.70
N GLN A 298 -12.55 -5.88 -30.39
CA GLN A 298 -12.80 -7.23 -29.92
C GLN A 298 -13.60 -7.24 -28.59
N LEU A 299 -13.26 -6.34 -27.66
CA LEU A 299 -13.99 -6.25 -26.40
C LEU A 299 -15.41 -5.73 -26.63
N ARG A 300 -15.57 -4.71 -27.47
CA ARG A 300 -16.87 -4.15 -27.85
C ARG A 300 -17.78 -5.19 -28.48
N ASP A 301 -17.27 -5.95 -29.44
CA ASP A 301 -18.04 -6.99 -30.15
C ASP A 301 -18.37 -8.20 -29.25
N ALA A 302 -17.70 -8.36 -28.10
CA ALA A 302 -17.98 -9.39 -27.11
C ALA A 302 -19.10 -9.01 -26.11
N CYS A 303 -19.59 -7.76 -26.14
CA CYS A 303 -20.64 -7.30 -25.25
C CYS A 303 -21.93 -8.13 -25.43
N PRO A 304 -22.52 -8.70 -24.36
CA PRO A 304 -23.72 -9.53 -24.47
C PRO A 304 -24.93 -8.72 -24.96
N ALA A 305 -25.46 -9.09 -26.12
CA ALA A 305 -26.72 -8.53 -26.61
C ALA A 305 -27.92 -9.12 -25.86
N ARG A 306 -28.99 -8.31 -25.68
CA ARG A 306 -30.26 -8.73 -25.01
C ARG A 306 -30.85 -10.07 -25.48
N TYR A 307 -30.51 -10.53 -26.68
CA TYR A 307 -31.14 -11.70 -27.32
C TYR A 307 -30.47 -13.06 -27.06
N MET A 308 -29.27 -13.13 -26.45
CA MET A 308 -28.61 -14.43 -26.22
C MET A 308 -28.97 -15.11 -24.90
N ALA A 309 -29.49 -14.40 -23.90
CA ALA A 309 -29.92 -14.99 -22.63
C ALA A 309 -31.20 -15.86 -22.75
N GLY A 310 -32.01 -15.67 -23.80
CA GLY A 310 -33.27 -16.41 -23.99
C GLY A 310 -33.13 -17.79 -24.65
N LEU A 311 -31.97 -18.13 -25.20
CA LEU A 311 -31.79 -19.35 -26.01
C LEU A 311 -31.15 -20.53 -25.26
N GLN A 312 -30.59 -20.31 -24.08
CA GLN A 312 -30.00 -21.40 -23.27
C GLN A 312 -30.99 -22.05 -22.29
N GLY A 313 -32.19 -21.47 -22.08
CA GLY A 313 -33.22 -22.03 -21.18
C GLY A 313 -34.34 -22.84 -21.85
N GLY A 314 -34.35 -22.95 -23.18
CA GLY A 314 -35.51 -23.40 -23.96
C GLY A 314 -35.26 -24.65 -24.82
N GLY A 315 -34.62 -25.69 -24.29
CA GLY A 315 -34.20 -26.82 -25.13
C GLY A 315 -34.16 -28.17 -24.43
N ARG A 316 -35.25 -28.62 -23.79
CA ARG A 316 -35.57 -30.05 -23.58
C ARG A 316 -36.96 -30.24 -22.96
N SER A 317 -37.99 -30.36 -23.80
CA SER A 317 -39.13 -31.25 -23.58
C SER A 317 -40.01 -31.22 -24.83
N GLY A 318 -40.18 -32.36 -25.49
CA GLY A 318 -41.18 -32.52 -26.56
C GLY A 318 -40.73 -33.33 -27.76
N ARG A 319 -40.55 -34.64 -27.58
CA ARG A 319 -41.29 -35.72 -28.26
C ARG A 319 -40.79 -37.07 -27.80
#